data_AF-A0A948E249-F1
#
_entry.id   AF-A0A948E249-F1
#
_cell.length_a   1.000
_cell.length_b   1.000
_cell.length_c   1.000
_cell.angle_alpha   90.00
_cell.angle_beta   90.00
_cell.angle_gamma   90.00
#
_symmetry.space_group_name_H-M   'P 1'
#
loop_
_entity.id
_entity.type
_entity.pdbx_description
1 polymer ?
#
loop_
_entity_poly.entity_id
_entity_poly.type
_entity_poly.pdbx_seq_one_letter_code
_entity_poly.pdbx_strand_id
1 'polypeptide(L)'
;MAGPRISIAWRIIIGTLFLILVLLGGFGFMSSKRLEKVYLTTGSEQKEQYIQNLKFAGKAQLFTLSKLTSKFLKSSEFAELSDAIPPVGREDSKIDAIAAFDNRGNLIGYYDSRYPQAAVKREDKTYLVGDRSLGKKEVVFTGFPWSEFLAAKGTDLTKMKIKVERPDPVGLPSGKDVIVAGADGIIKKSGNDTQIMLFSKPIIEENQYIGTISMIYNLKSLNEYEKKLAESLKKEQKDTLNKIIIFGAVLLLLGAFIAVFQGLRITRPIKGLVNSFATFAQGDLGHRVNIRTNDEIQILGEGFNFMADNLVILLQETEKKAVMAKELEVARTIQETLVPEDKVHRFPFIDLVGHFQSASETGGDWWSYYKISKDRLLVVIGDVTGHGVPAAMITAAAKSAFDTVLTIENKIPDLSALMATLNSVIAASGKGNFFMTCFVSIIDPESNKITYANAGHNFPYVYRSGEDKYIQLMARGSRLGENMDNPNYEIKELELSPEDIIIWYTDGIIEDENTEGAEYGEKRFRRVIKDNSGKALIQLRDAVVADAETYYNGIPHQDDHTLVFGRVKNTRKPDGV
;
A
#
# COMPACT_ATOMS: atom_id res chain seq x y z
N MET A 1 7.16 -6.89 -23.25
CA MET A 1 5.78 -7.30 -23.56
C MET A 1 4.95 -7.24 -22.28
N ALA A 2 4.16 -6.19 -22.09
CA ALA A 2 3.24 -6.08 -20.96
C ALA A 2 1.83 -6.33 -21.49
N GLY A 3 1.18 -7.42 -21.07
CA GLY A 3 -0.21 -7.69 -21.41
C GLY A 3 -1.13 -6.54 -20.95
N PRO A 4 -2.35 -6.42 -21.52
CA PRO A 4 -3.23 -5.30 -21.24
C PRO A 4 -3.56 -5.23 -19.73
N ARG A 5 -2.92 -4.28 -19.03
CA ARG A 5 -3.20 -4.02 -17.62
C ARG A 5 -4.56 -3.35 -17.53
N ILE A 6 -5.56 -4.12 -17.09
CA ILE A 6 -6.89 -3.60 -16.73
C ILE A 6 -6.70 -2.39 -15.81
N SER A 7 -7.21 -1.22 -16.21
CA SER A 7 -7.04 0.01 -15.45
C SER A 7 -7.59 -0.13 -14.04
N ILE A 8 -7.01 0.59 -13.07
CA ILE A 8 -7.44 0.60 -11.66
C ILE A 8 -8.96 0.83 -11.53
N ALA A 9 -9.54 1.71 -12.36
CA ALA A 9 -10.99 1.93 -12.46
C ALA A 9 -11.79 0.62 -12.60
N TRP A 10 -11.40 -0.20 -13.56
CA TRP A 10 -12.09 -1.46 -13.87
C TRP A 10 -11.92 -2.48 -12.74
N ARG A 11 -10.79 -2.49 -12.03
CA ARG A 11 -10.59 -3.37 -10.88
C ARG A 11 -11.52 -3.00 -9.72
N ILE A 12 -11.66 -1.71 -9.43
CA ILE A 12 -12.59 -1.20 -8.41
C ILE A 12 -14.04 -1.53 -8.81
N ILE A 13 -14.39 -1.33 -10.09
CA ILE A 13 -15.73 -1.60 -10.60
C ILE A 13 -16.07 -3.10 -10.50
N ILE A 14 -15.18 -3.97 -10.99
CA ILE A 14 -15.37 -5.42 -10.96
C ILE A 14 -15.45 -5.94 -9.52
N GLY A 15 -14.58 -5.45 -8.62
CA GLY A 15 -14.58 -5.86 -7.21
C GLY A 15 -15.88 -5.48 -6.48
N THR A 16 -16.39 -4.26 -6.73
CA THR A 16 -17.64 -3.78 -6.13
C THR A 16 -18.84 -4.57 -6.66
N LEU A 17 -18.90 -4.82 -7.97
CA LEU A 17 -19.94 -5.64 -8.59
C LEU A 17 -19.93 -7.09 -8.08
N PHE A 18 -18.75 -7.68 -7.91
CA PHE A 18 -18.59 -9.02 -7.36
C PHE A 18 -19.11 -9.12 -5.93
N LEU A 19 -18.77 -8.15 -5.06
CA LEU A 19 -19.25 -8.11 -3.68
C LEU A 19 -20.79 -8.06 -3.61
N ILE A 20 -21.40 -7.23 -4.46
CA ILE A 20 -22.87 -7.10 -4.53
C ILE A 20 -23.50 -8.41 -5.01
N LEU A 21 -22.92 -9.08 -6.00
CA LEU A 21 -23.38 -10.40 -6.47
C LEU A 21 -23.31 -11.46 -5.36
N VAL A 22 -22.24 -11.48 -4.57
CA VAL A 22 -22.08 -12.42 -3.44
C VAL A 22 -23.15 -12.17 -2.37
N LEU A 23 -23.39 -10.91 -2.01
CA LEU A 23 -24.40 -10.54 -1.01
C LEU A 23 -25.82 -10.89 -1.47
N LEU A 24 -26.16 -10.61 -2.73
CA LEU A 24 -27.47 -10.91 -3.30
C LEU A 24 -27.71 -12.42 -3.44
N GLY A 25 -26.69 -13.17 -3.90
CA GLY A 25 -26.76 -14.62 -4.02
C GLY A 25 -26.97 -15.31 -2.66
N GLY A 26 -26.22 -14.88 -1.62
CA GLY A 26 -26.35 -15.43 -0.28
C GLY A 26 -27.71 -15.16 0.36
N PHE A 27 -28.22 -13.93 0.25
CA PHE A 27 -29.51 -13.56 0.83
C PHE A 27 -30.69 -14.22 0.10
N GLY A 28 -30.65 -14.29 -1.24
CA GLY A 28 -31.68 -14.94 -2.05
C GLY A 28 -31.79 -16.44 -1.75
N PHE A 29 -30.65 -17.14 -1.63
CA PHE A 29 -30.63 -18.57 -1.33
C PHE A 29 -31.17 -18.89 0.08
N MET A 30 -30.74 -18.13 1.10
CA MET A 30 -31.21 -18.32 2.47
C MET A 30 -32.71 -18.05 2.62
N SER A 31 -33.23 -16.99 1.97
CA SER A 31 -34.64 -16.65 2.03
C SER A 31 -35.51 -17.72 1.36
N SER A 32 -35.09 -18.22 0.20
CA SER A 32 -35.78 -19.31 -0.53
C SER A 32 -35.86 -20.60 0.28
N LYS A 33 -34.74 -21.06 0.85
CA LYS A 33 -34.68 -22.25 1.72
C LYS A 33 -35.57 -22.12 2.96
N ARG A 34 -35.64 -20.94 3.56
CA ARG A 34 -36.46 -20.68 4.76
C ARG A 34 -37.95 -20.74 4.44
N LEU A 35 -38.37 -20.18 3.31
CA LEU A 35 -39.75 -20.23 2.81
C LEU A 35 -40.20 -21.67 2.52
N GLU A 36 -39.36 -22.48 1.87
CA GLU A 36 -39.65 -23.88 1.59
C GLU A 36 -39.86 -24.71 2.87
N LYS A 37 -39.04 -24.47 3.90
CA LYS A 37 -39.18 -25.14 5.19
C LYS A 37 -40.48 -24.77 5.91
N VAL A 38 -40.85 -23.49 5.92
CA VAL A 38 -42.13 -23.03 6.51
C VAL A 38 -43.33 -23.66 5.78
N TYR A 39 -43.28 -23.73 4.45
CA TYR A 39 -44.33 -24.33 3.61
C TYR A 39 -44.64 -25.78 4.00
N LEU A 40 -43.60 -26.61 4.16
CA LEU A 40 -43.77 -28.02 4.50
C LEU A 40 -44.34 -28.22 5.91
N THR A 41 -43.98 -27.34 6.85
CA THR A 41 -44.33 -27.49 8.26
C THR A 41 -45.79 -27.07 8.53
N THR A 42 -46.22 -25.93 7.97
CA THR A 42 -47.59 -25.41 8.19
C THR A 42 -48.66 -26.28 7.53
N GLY A 43 -48.37 -26.87 6.36
CA GLY A 43 -49.30 -27.76 5.67
C GLY A 43 -49.59 -29.05 6.44
N SER A 44 -48.57 -29.66 7.07
CA SER A 44 -48.74 -30.88 7.86
C SER A 44 -49.48 -30.64 9.18
N GLU A 45 -49.16 -29.53 9.87
CA GLU A 45 -49.78 -29.21 11.17
C GLU A 45 -51.29 -28.93 11.04
N GLN A 46 -51.71 -28.17 10.02
CA GLN A 46 -53.12 -27.88 9.79
C GLN A 46 -53.95 -29.13 9.46
N LYS A 47 -53.37 -30.08 8.71
CA LYS A 47 -54.00 -31.36 8.39
C LYS A 47 -54.26 -32.19 9.65
N GLU A 48 -53.26 -32.28 10.51
CA GLU A 48 -53.35 -33.05 11.75
C GLU A 48 -54.39 -32.45 12.72
N GLN A 49 -54.41 -31.13 12.83
CA GLN A 49 -55.37 -30.41 13.66
C GLN A 49 -56.82 -30.57 13.15
N TYR A 50 -57.04 -30.57 11.84
CA TYR A 50 -58.36 -30.82 11.26
C TYR A 50 -58.86 -32.24 11.55
N ILE A 51 -57.99 -33.25 11.42
CA ILE A 51 -58.31 -34.65 11.75
C ILE A 51 -58.69 -34.81 13.22
N GLN A 52 -57.99 -34.12 14.14
CA GLN A 52 -58.32 -34.14 15.56
C GLN A 52 -59.69 -33.50 15.85
N ASN A 53 -59.99 -32.36 15.24
CA ASN A 53 -61.29 -31.70 15.38
C ASN A 53 -62.44 -32.58 14.88
N LEU A 54 -62.25 -33.29 13.76
CA LEU A 54 -63.21 -34.28 13.25
C LEU A 54 -63.46 -35.44 14.23
N LYS A 55 -62.40 -35.98 14.84
CA LYS A 55 -62.52 -37.04 15.85
C LYS A 55 -63.32 -36.59 17.07
N PHE A 56 -63.11 -35.36 17.53
CA PHE A 56 -63.84 -34.81 18.68
C PHE A 56 -65.32 -34.59 18.35
N ALA A 57 -65.61 -33.92 17.23
CA ALA A 57 -66.98 -33.66 16.78
C ALA A 57 -67.77 -34.96 16.53
N GLY A 58 -67.15 -35.94 15.86
CA GLY A 58 -67.77 -37.22 15.55
C GLY A 58 -68.14 -38.02 16.79
N LYS A 59 -67.27 -38.05 17.82
CA LYS A 59 -67.60 -38.72 19.10
C LYS A 59 -68.76 -38.05 19.83
N ALA A 60 -68.82 -36.72 19.84
CA ALA A 60 -69.91 -35.98 20.48
C ALA A 60 -71.26 -36.22 19.79
N GLN A 61 -71.29 -36.16 18.46
CA GLN A 61 -72.51 -36.43 17.67
C GLN A 61 -72.96 -37.89 17.82
N LEU A 62 -72.02 -38.85 17.80
CA LEU A 62 -72.33 -40.28 18.01
C LEU A 62 -72.95 -40.54 19.38
N PHE A 63 -72.50 -39.81 20.41
CA PHE A 63 -73.05 -39.93 21.76
C PHE A 63 -74.52 -39.49 21.82
N THR A 64 -74.85 -38.33 21.24
CA THR A 64 -76.23 -37.82 21.18
C THR A 64 -77.13 -38.76 20.37
N LEU A 65 -76.68 -39.20 19.20
CA LEU A 65 -77.40 -40.14 18.35
C LEU A 65 -77.61 -41.50 19.02
N SER A 66 -76.62 -41.99 19.78
CA SER A 66 -76.76 -43.24 20.53
C SER A 66 -77.87 -43.18 21.59
N LYS A 67 -78.04 -42.03 22.26
CA LYS A 67 -79.14 -41.84 23.23
C LYS A 67 -80.50 -41.81 22.54
N LEU A 68 -80.62 -41.06 21.45
CA LEU A 68 -81.85 -41.01 20.66
C LEU A 68 -82.24 -42.41 20.16
N THR A 69 -81.29 -43.10 19.54
CA THR A 69 -81.50 -44.45 18.97
C THR A 69 -81.83 -45.47 20.05
N SER A 70 -81.23 -45.36 21.24
CA SER A 70 -81.57 -46.24 22.38
C SER A 70 -83.04 -46.13 22.78
N LYS A 71 -83.66 -44.95 22.69
CA LYS A 71 -85.06 -44.76 23.07
C LYS A 71 -86.02 -45.56 22.17
N PHE A 72 -85.77 -45.56 20.87
CA PHE A 72 -86.59 -46.28 19.88
C PHE A 72 -86.29 -47.78 19.84
N LEU A 73 -85.04 -48.18 20.12
CA LEU A 73 -84.68 -49.58 20.28
C LEU A 73 -85.43 -50.26 21.45
N LYS A 74 -85.78 -49.51 22.50
CA LYS A 74 -86.57 -50.00 23.64
C LYS A 74 -88.05 -50.19 23.33
N SER A 75 -88.67 -49.26 22.61
CA SER A 75 -90.11 -49.31 22.32
C SER A 75 -90.48 -50.29 21.21
N SER A 76 -89.49 -50.91 20.54
CA SER A 76 -89.67 -51.76 19.36
C SER A 76 -90.36 -51.05 18.19
N GLU A 77 -90.39 -49.72 18.19
CA GLU A 77 -90.95 -48.85 17.14
C GLU A 77 -89.91 -48.63 16.03
N PHE A 78 -89.45 -49.72 15.43
CA PHE A 78 -88.36 -49.69 14.44
C PHE A 78 -88.72 -48.91 13.16
N ALA A 79 -90.01 -48.82 12.82
CA ALA A 79 -90.49 -48.09 11.64
C ALA A 79 -90.28 -46.57 11.77
N GLU A 80 -90.40 -46.02 12.98
CA GLU A 80 -90.29 -44.59 13.24
C GLU A 80 -88.83 -44.14 13.45
N LEU A 81 -87.92 -45.07 13.81
CA LEU A 81 -86.51 -44.77 13.97
C LEU A 81 -85.86 -44.29 12.66
N SER A 82 -86.27 -44.83 11.52
CA SER A 82 -85.73 -44.41 10.22
C SER A 82 -86.06 -42.95 9.90
N ASP A 83 -87.24 -42.47 10.32
CA ASP A 83 -87.66 -41.07 10.16
C ASP A 83 -87.05 -40.16 11.25
N ALA A 84 -86.70 -40.72 12.41
CA ALA A 84 -86.08 -40.00 13.52
C ALA A 84 -84.56 -39.80 13.36
N ILE A 85 -83.90 -40.53 12.45
CA ILE A 85 -82.49 -40.24 12.11
C ILE A 85 -82.47 -38.90 11.35
N PRO A 86 -81.76 -37.88 11.87
CA PRO A 86 -81.76 -36.58 11.24
C PRO A 86 -81.12 -36.65 9.85
N PRO A 87 -81.68 -35.93 8.85
CA PRO A 87 -81.07 -35.85 7.54
C PRO A 87 -79.69 -35.17 7.64
N VAL A 88 -78.63 -35.94 7.42
CA VAL A 88 -77.25 -35.44 7.42
C VAL A 88 -76.80 -34.98 6.03
N GLY A 89 -75.79 -34.12 5.97
CA GLY A 89 -75.25 -33.60 4.71
C GLY A 89 -75.97 -32.38 4.10
N ARG A 90 -77.11 -31.92 4.65
CA ARG A 90 -77.67 -30.59 4.32
C ARG A 90 -77.18 -29.46 5.24
N GLU A 91 -76.97 -29.75 6.53
CA GLU A 91 -76.48 -28.75 7.52
C GLU A 91 -75.05 -29.05 8.02
N ASP A 92 -74.65 -30.31 8.17
CA ASP A 92 -73.26 -30.70 8.49
C ASP A 92 -72.64 -31.48 7.32
N SER A 93 -71.89 -30.77 6.47
CA SER A 93 -71.37 -31.22 5.17
C SER A 93 -70.34 -32.36 5.21
N LYS A 94 -70.05 -32.91 6.39
CA LYS A 94 -68.92 -33.83 6.62
C LYS A 94 -69.34 -35.29 6.87
N ILE A 95 -70.61 -35.54 7.20
CA ILE A 95 -71.17 -36.89 7.39
C ILE A 95 -71.87 -37.33 6.11
N ASP A 96 -71.41 -38.45 5.54
CA ASP A 96 -72.00 -39.02 4.33
C ASP A 96 -73.18 -39.95 4.67
N ALA A 97 -73.07 -40.72 5.76
CA ALA A 97 -74.13 -41.64 6.14
C ALA A 97 -74.16 -41.95 7.64
N ILE A 98 -75.36 -42.27 8.13
CA ILE A 98 -75.64 -42.81 9.47
C ILE A 98 -76.38 -44.14 9.29
N ALA A 99 -75.95 -45.16 10.05
CA ALA A 99 -76.58 -46.48 10.05
C ALA A 99 -76.81 -46.95 11.48
N ALA A 100 -78.01 -47.43 11.78
CA ALA A 100 -78.38 -48.02 13.06
C ALA A 100 -78.74 -49.50 12.86
N PHE A 101 -78.29 -50.36 13.77
CA PHE A 101 -78.42 -51.81 13.73
C PHE A 101 -79.04 -52.33 15.02
N ASP A 102 -79.91 -53.35 14.93
CA ASP A 102 -80.51 -54.03 16.09
C ASP A 102 -79.55 -55.04 16.76
N ASN A 103 -80.00 -55.69 17.83
CA ASN A 103 -79.21 -56.67 18.58
C ASN A 103 -78.85 -57.96 17.81
N ARG A 104 -79.50 -58.21 16.67
CA ARG A 104 -79.20 -59.30 15.72
C ARG A 104 -78.36 -58.80 14.54
N GLY A 105 -77.96 -57.53 14.57
CA GLY A 105 -77.18 -56.86 13.53
C GLY A 105 -78.00 -56.39 12.33
N ASN A 106 -79.32 -56.51 12.34
CA ASN A 106 -80.09 -56.08 11.18
C ASN A 106 -80.15 -54.55 11.12
N LEU A 107 -80.06 -53.97 9.92
CA LEU A 107 -80.19 -52.53 9.72
C LEU A 107 -81.61 -52.10 10.11
N ILE A 108 -81.76 -51.07 10.93
CA ILE A 108 -83.07 -50.61 11.41
C ILE A 108 -83.32 -49.14 11.16
N GLY A 109 -82.26 -48.40 10.83
CA GLY A 109 -82.35 -47.03 10.35
C GLY A 109 -81.13 -46.72 9.51
N TYR A 110 -81.33 -45.99 8.41
CA TYR A 110 -80.27 -45.62 7.49
C TYR A 110 -80.57 -44.28 6.86
N TYR A 111 -79.56 -43.42 6.80
CA TYR A 111 -79.62 -42.19 6.06
C TYR A 111 -78.29 -41.97 5.35
N ASP A 112 -78.33 -41.66 4.05
CA ASP A 112 -77.17 -41.28 3.23
C ASP A 112 -77.47 -39.98 2.52
N SER A 113 -76.62 -38.98 2.71
CA SER A 113 -76.81 -37.64 2.15
C SER A 113 -76.81 -37.63 0.62
N ARG A 114 -76.18 -38.62 -0.01
CA ARG A 114 -76.13 -38.78 -1.48
C ARG A 114 -77.41 -39.40 -2.03
N TYR A 115 -78.16 -40.11 -1.19
CA TYR A 115 -79.39 -40.81 -1.56
C TYR A 115 -80.52 -40.51 -0.55
N PRO A 116 -80.96 -39.24 -0.45
CA PRO A 116 -81.86 -38.78 0.62
C PRO A 116 -83.28 -39.35 0.54
N GLN A 117 -83.63 -40.06 -0.55
CA GLN A 117 -84.93 -40.70 -0.76
C GLN A 117 -84.92 -42.20 -0.44
N ALA A 118 -83.78 -42.74 0.02
CA ALA A 118 -83.68 -44.14 0.39
C ALA A 118 -84.36 -44.39 1.74
N ALA A 119 -85.24 -45.39 1.79
CA ALA A 119 -85.99 -45.75 2.99
C ALA A 119 -85.83 -47.25 3.30
N VAL A 120 -85.80 -47.61 4.58
CA VAL A 120 -85.74 -49.00 5.04
C VAL A 120 -87.14 -49.63 4.96
N LYS A 121 -87.37 -50.59 4.06
CA LYS A 121 -88.64 -51.36 4.00
C LYS A 121 -88.48 -52.78 4.57
N ARG A 122 -89.43 -53.22 5.41
CA ARG A 122 -89.51 -54.58 5.98
C ARG A 122 -90.77 -55.29 5.50
N GLU A 123 -90.62 -56.21 4.56
CA GLU A 123 -91.51 -57.37 4.39
C GLU A 123 -90.57 -58.58 4.19
N ASP A 124 -90.37 -59.33 5.28
CA ASP A 124 -89.67 -60.62 5.37
C ASP A 124 -88.33 -60.74 4.60
N LYS A 125 -87.30 -60.15 5.23
CA LYS A 125 -85.86 -60.21 4.89
C LYS A 125 -85.50 -59.70 3.48
N THR A 126 -85.36 -58.37 3.29
CA THR A 126 -84.36 -57.74 2.39
C THR A 126 -84.21 -56.25 2.73
N TYR A 127 -82.98 -55.75 2.88
CA TYR A 127 -82.70 -54.31 3.02
C TYR A 127 -82.47 -53.71 1.64
N LEU A 128 -83.43 -52.93 1.13
CA LEU A 128 -83.36 -52.24 -0.15
C LEU A 128 -83.12 -50.75 0.08
N VAL A 129 -81.87 -50.30 -0.12
CA VAL A 129 -81.51 -48.88 -0.30
C VAL A 129 -81.52 -48.64 -1.82
N GLY A 130 -82.63 -48.12 -2.36
CA GLY A 130 -82.80 -47.94 -3.80
C GLY A 130 -83.55 -46.67 -4.17
N ASP A 131 -82.89 -45.79 -4.92
CA ASP A 131 -83.46 -44.66 -5.63
C ASP A 131 -84.47 -45.18 -6.69
N ARG A 132 -85.72 -44.69 -6.64
CA ARG A 132 -86.78 -45.08 -7.60
C ARG A 132 -86.47 -44.69 -9.05
N SER A 133 -85.47 -43.85 -9.30
CA SER A 133 -85.07 -43.40 -10.64
C SER A 133 -84.01 -44.28 -11.33
N LEU A 134 -83.37 -45.22 -10.61
CA LEU A 134 -82.30 -46.07 -11.14
C LEU A 134 -82.74 -47.54 -11.08
N GLY A 135 -83.24 -48.06 -12.20
CA GLY A 135 -83.73 -49.44 -12.35
C GLY A 135 -82.86 -50.49 -11.66
N LYS A 136 -83.48 -51.18 -10.68
CA LYS A 136 -83.04 -52.39 -9.94
C LYS A 136 -81.53 -52.56 -9.76
N LYS A 137 -80.98 -52.03 -8.66
CA LYS A 137 -79.78 -52.57 -7.99
C LYS A 137 -80.03 -52.66 -6.48
N GLU A 138 -79.92 -53.86 -5.94
CA GLU A 138 -80.03 -54.20 -4.52
C GLU A 138 -78.69 -53.97 -3.80
N VAL A 139 -78.69 -53.38 -2.60
CA VAL A 139 -77.51 -53.25 -1.72
C VAL A 139 -77.82 -53.93 -0.40
N VAL A 140 -77.17 -55.07 -0.13
CA VAL A 140 -77.38 -55.88 1.09
C VAL A 140 -76.36 -55.49 2.17
N PHE A 141 -76.84 -55.12 3.35
CA PHE A 141 -76.03 -55.02 4.57
C PHE A 141 -76.26 -56.26 5.44
N THR A 142 -75.22 -57.04 5.74
CA THR A 142 -75.31 -58.19 6.66
C THR A 142 -74.88 -57.79 8.07
N GLY A 143 -75.77 -58.03 9.04
CA GLY A 143 -75.53 -57.86 10.46
C GLY A 143 -74.61 -58.91 11.07
N PHE A 144 -73.75 -58.49 12.00
CA PHE A 144 -72.91 -59.38 12.81
C PHE A 144 -73.76 -60.03 13.93
N PRO A 145 -73.68 -61.35 14.18
CA PRO A 145 -74.40 -61.97 15.28
C PRO A 145 -73.69 -61.71 16.61
N TRP A 146 -73.98 -60.56 17.22
CA TRP A 146 -73.47 -60.19 18.55
C TRP A 146 -73.89 -61.17 19.66
N SER A 147 -74.96 -61.95 19.45
CA SER A 147 -75.37 -63.01 20.37
C SER A 147 -74.32 -64.12 20.52
N GLU A 148 -73.56 -64.44 19.47
CA GLU A 148 -72.49 -65.46 19.51
C GLU A 148 -71.20 -64.89 20.14
N PHE A 149 -70.92 -63.61 19.91
CA PHE A 149 -69.80 -62.90 20.55
C PHE A 149 -70.01 -62.70 22.06
N LEU A 150 -71.25 -62.47 22.50
CA LEU A 150 -71.60 -62.33 23.92
C LEU A 150 -71.81 -63.67 24.63
N ALA A 151 -72.14 -64.75 23.89
CA ALA A 151 -72.18 -66.11 24.42
C ALA A 151 -70.78 -66.65 24.77
N ALA A 152 -69.72 -66.10 24.17
CA ALA A 152 -68.32 -66.35 24.52
C ALA A 152 -67.86 -65.61 25.81
N LYS A 153 -68.79 -65.26 26.72
CA LYS A 153 -68.49 -64.75 28.07
C LYS A 153 -67.80 -65.82 28.91
N GLY A 154 -66.47 -65.87 28.81
CA GLY A 154 -65.66 -66.70 29.69
C GLY A 154 -64.14 -66.65 29.48
N THR A 155 -63.61 -65.86 28.53
CA THR A 155 -62.17 -65.93 28.20
C THR A 155 -61.52 -64.55 28.02
N ASP A 156 -60.33 -64.39 28.58
CA ASP A 156 -59.46 -63.22 28.54
C ASP A 156 -59.13 -62.79 27.08
N LEU A 157 -59.60 -61.60 26.69
CA LEU A 157 -59.51 -61.05 25.33
C LEU A 157 -58.11 -60.53 24.94
N THR A 158 -57.10 -60.68 25.80
CA THR A 158 -55.72 -60.34 25.43
C THR A 158 -55.07 -61.37 24.49
N LYS A 159 -55.75 -62.48 24.18
CA LYS A 159 -55.20 -63.58 23.37
C LYS A 159 -56.22 -64.22 22.43
N MET A 160 -56.56 -63.61 21.29
CA MET A 160 -56.88 -64.43 20.11
C MET A 160 -56.78 -63.70 18.77
N LYS A 161 -56.06 -64.35 17.83
CA LYS A 161 -55.78 -63.95 16.45
C LYS A 161 -56.80 -64.59 15.49
N ILE A 162 -57.25 -63.83 14.50
CA ILE A 162 -58.23 -64.25 13.47
C ILE A 162 -57.51 -64.95 12.31
N LYS A 163 -58.05 -66.10 11.87
CA LYS A 163 -57.70 -66.78 10.62
C LYS A 163 -58.99 -67.12 9.88
N VAL A 164 -59.06 -66.85 8.58
CA VAL A 164 -60.27 -66.97 7.73
C VAL A 164 -60.01 -67.99 6.63
N GLU A 165 -60.88 -68.99 6.49
CA GLU A 165 -60.97 -69.88 5.31
C GLU A 165 -62.45 -70.10 4.90
N ARG A 166 -62.66 -70.25 3.59
CA ARG A 166 -63.90 -70.37 2.78
C ARG A 166 -64.03 -71.83 2.24
N PRO A 167 -64.98 -72.23 1.34
CA PRO A 167 -66.44 -72.04 1.17
C PRO A 167 -67.24 -73.33 0.71
N ASP A 168 -68.58 -73.20 0.55
CA ASP A 168 -69.51 -73.80 -0.48
C ASP A 168 -69.96 -75.30 -0.44
N PRO A 169 -71.11 -75.70 -1.07
CA PRO A 169 -72.16 -74.92 -1.77
C PRO A 169 -73.64 -75.28 -1.47
N VAL A 170 -74.53 -74.30 -1.69
CA VAL A 170 -75.77 -74.31 -2.54
C VAL A 170 -76.61 -73.07 -2.16
N GLY A 171 -76.64 -72.05 -3.04
CA GLY A 171 -77.80 -71.16 -3.17
C GLY A 171 -77.74 -69.68 -2.76
N LEU A 172 -76.59 -68.99 -2.71
CA LEU A 172 -76.54 -67.51 -2.52
C LEU A 172 -75.51 -66.80 -3.43
N PRO A 173 -75.80 -65.59 -3.98
CA PRO A 173 -74.87 -64.83 -4.81
C PRO A 173 -73.64 -64.31 -4.06
N SER A 174 -72.46 -64.48 -4.67
CA SER A 174 -71.18 -64.01 -4.15
C SER A 174 -70.99 -62.49 -4.31
N GLY A 175 -71.36 -61.71 -3.29
CA GLY A 175 -71.09 -60.27 -3.20
C GLY A 175 -70.03 -59.97 -2.14
N LYS A 176 -68.80 -59.65 -2.58
CA LYS A 176 -67.70 -59.18 -1.73
C LYS A 176 -67.94 -57.71 -1.36
N ASP A 177 -68.58 -57.45 -0.23
CA ASP A 177 -68.56 -56.16 0.48
C ASP A 177 -69.02 -56.38 1.93
N VAL A 178 -68.14 -56.92 2.77
CA VAL A 178 -68.39 -57.05 4.22
C VAL A 178 -67.57 -55.99 4.95
N ILE A 179 -68.24 -54.95 5.44
CA ILE A 179 -67.66 -53.95 6.34
C ILE A 179 -67.66 -54.55 7.75
N VAL A 180 -66.48 -54.93 8.24
CA VAL A 180 -66.30 -55.43 9.62
C VAL A 180 -66.12 -54.22 10.54
N ALA A 181 -67.17 -53.85 11.28
CA ALA A 181 -67.13 -52.75 12.24
C ALA A 181 -66.57 -53.24 13.59
N GLY A 182 -65.28 -53.02 13.81
CA GLY A 182 -64.61 -53.19 15.10
C GLY A 182 -63.65 -52.02 15.35
N ALA A 183 -63.96 -51.20 16.36
CA ALA A 183 -63.21 -50.04 16.87
C ALA A 183 -63.03 -48.82 15.92
N ASP A 184 -63.22 -47.61 16.48
CA ASP A 184 -63.09 -46.31 15.80
C ASP A 184 -61.80 -46.21 14.94
N GLY A 185 -61.90 -45.87 13.65
CA GLY A 185 -60.73 -45.83 12.76
C GLY A 185 -60.92 -45.21 11.37
N ILE A 186 -59.80 -44.81 10.74
CA ILE A 186 -59.74 -44.41 9.33
C ILE A 186 -59.63 -45.69 8.50
N ILE A 187 -60.58 -45.90 7.59
CA ILE A 187 -60.64 -47.08 6.75
C ILE A 187 -60.36 -46.65 5.31
N LYS A 188 -59.40 -47.30 4.66
CA LYS A 188 -59.06 -47.06 3.26
C LYS A 188 -59.88 -48.03 2.41
N LYS A 189 -60.71 -47.52 1.49
CA LYS A 189 -61.46 -48.39 0.57
C LYS A 189 -60.49 -49.02 -0.42
N SER A 190 -60.45 -50.35 -0.52
CA SER A 190 -59.62 -51.03 -1.53
C SER A 190 -60.22 -50.81 -2.92
N GLY A 191 -59.48 -50.15 -3.80
CA GLY A 191 -59.84 -49.91 -5.21
C GLY A 191 -60.21 -48.48 -5.60
N ASN A 192 -60.34 -47.55 -4.64
CA ASN A 192 -60.50 -46.11 -4.91
C ASN A 192 -59.77 -45.31 -3.82
N ASP A 193 -59.13 -44.18 -4.18
CA ASP A 193 -58.30 -43.36 -3.28
C ASP A 193 -59.12 -42.56 -2.23
N THR A 194 -60.34 -43.01 -1.95
CA THR A 194 -61.25 -42.40 -0.99
C THR A 194 -60.96 -42.96 0.41
N GLN A 195 -60.43 -42.10 1.27
CA GLN A 195 -60.32 -42.38 2.70
C GLN A 195 -61.63 -41.99 3.38
N ILE A 196 -62.17 -42.90 4.19
CA ILE A 196 -63.35 -42.64 5.02
C ILE A 196 -62.97 -42.80 6.48
N MET A 197 -63.65 -42.07 7.35
CA MET A 197 -63.49 -42.21 8.80
C MET A 197 -64.81 -42.73 9.38
N LEU A 198 -64.75 -43.89 10.03
CA LEU A 198 -65.91 -44.57 10.60
C LEU A 198 -65.87 -44.45 12.12
N PHE A 199 -66.99 -44.01 12.71
CA PHE A 199 -67.22 -44.04 14.15
C PHE A 199 -68.38 -44.97 14.45
N SER A 200 -68.23 -45.87 15.42
CA SER A 200 -69.30 -46.83 15.76
C SER A 200 -69.41 -47.01 17.26
N LYS A 201 -70.64 -46.98 17.79
CA LYS A 201 -70.90 -47.12 19.22
C LYS A 201 -71.95 -48.20 19.48
N PRO A 202 -71.61 -49.24 20.28
CA PRO A 202 -72.61 -50.19 20.75
C PRO A 202 -73.54 -49.53 21.76
N ILE A 203 -74.82 -49.89 21.69
CA ILE A 203 -75.86 -49.45 22.60
C ILE A 203 -76.12 -50.62 23.56
N ILE A 204 -75.81 -50.41 24.84
CA ILE A 204 -75.87 -51.39 25.90
C ILE A 204 -76.75 -50.83 27.02
N GLU A 205 -77.70 -51.63 27.49
CA GLU A 205 -78.62 -51.26 28.56
C GLU A 205 -78.83 -52.44 29.51
N GLU A 206 -78.85 -52.18 30.82
CA GLU A 206 -78.95 -53.22 31.87
C GLU A 206 -77.98 -54.41 31.65
N ASN A 207 -76.80 -54.11 31.10
CA ASN A 207 -75.76 -55.07 30.76
C ASN A 207 -76.08 -56.05 29.59
N GLN A 208 -77.13 -55.77 28.81
CA GLN A 208 -77.46 -56.43 27.54
C GLN A 208 -77.25 -55.52 26.33
N TYR A 209 -76.74 -56.10 25.25
CA TYR A 209 -76.56 -55.42 23.97
C TYR A 209 -77.88 -55.35 23.22
N ILE A 210 -78.28 -54.13 22.85
CA ILE A 210 -79.56 -53.88 22.17
C ILE A 210 -79.40 -53.34 20.74
N GLY A 211 -78.18 -52.93 20.34
CA GLY A 211 -77.90 -52.51 18.97
C GLY A 211 -76.59 -51.74 18.80
N THR A 212 -76.33 -51.20 17.61
CA THR A 212 -75.16 -50.37 17.31
C THR A 212 -75.52 -49.24 16.38
N ILE A 213 -74.93 -48.06 16.61
CA ILE A 213 -75.02 -46.93 15.68
C ILE A 213 -73.64 -46.60 15.11
N SER A 214 -73.58 -46.34 13.81
CA SER A 214 -72.38 -46.06 13.05
C SER A 214 -72.55 -44.78 12.22
N MET A 215 -71.50 -43.96 12.16
CA MET A 215 -71.41 -42.75 11.33
C MET A 215 -70.19 -42.80 10.41
N ILE A 216 -70.38 -42.41 9.16
CA ILE A 216 -69.35 -42.42 8.11
C ILE A 216 -69.05 -40.99 7.68
N TYR A 217 -67.79 -40.57 7.83
CA TYR A 217 -67.26 -39.30 7.32
C TYR A 217 -66.44 -39.51 6.04
N ASN A 218 -66.57 -38.58 5.10
CA ASN A 218 -65.82 -38.58 3.85
C ASN A 218 -64.71 -37.54 3.86
N LEU A 219 -63.47 -37.97 3.60
CA LEU A 219 -62.29 -37.10 3.61
C LEU A 219 -61.98 -36.48 2.23
N LYS A 220 -62.83 -36.66 1.21
CA LYS A 220 -62.61 -36.09 -0.14
C LYS A 220 -62.54 -34.56 -0.14
N SER A 221 -63.36 -33.91 0.68
CA SER A 221 -63.34 -32.44 0.85
C SER A 221 -62.03 -31.92 1.44
N LEU A 222 -61.32 -32.75 2.21
CA LEU A 222 -59.99 -32.43 2.75
C LEU A 222 -58.93 -32.39 1.65
N ASN A 223 -58.93 -33.39 0.77
CA ASN A 223 -57.97 -33.47 -0.34
C ASN A 223 -58.15 -32.31 -1.34
N GLU A 224 -59.39 -31.89 -1.58
CA GLU A 224 -59.68 -30.70 -2.40
C GLU A 224 -59.22 -29.40 -1.72
N TYR A 225 -59.33 -29.30 -0.40
CA TYR A 225 -58.79 -28.18 0.38
C TYR A 225 -57.26 -28.13 0.36
N GLU A 226 -56.59 -29.28 0.53
CA GLU A 226 -55.12 -29.39 0.42
C GLU A 226 -54.62 -28.91 -0.95
N LYS A 227 -55.30 -29.30 -2.03
CA LYS A 227 -54.94 -28.88 -3.38
C LYS A 227 -55.07 -27.36 -3.57
N LYS A 228 -56.17 -26.77 -3.10
CA LYS A 228 -56.39 -25.31 -3.18
C LYS A 228 -55.37 -24.52 -2.34
N LEU A 229 -55.05 -25.01 -1.15
CA LEU A 229 -54.03 -24.40 -0.28
C LEU A 229 -52.62 -24.48 -0.89
N ALA A 230 -52.27 -25.62 -1.48
CA ALA A 230 -50.99 -25.80 -2.16
C ALA A 230 -50.86 -24.86 -3.37
N GLU A 231 -51.93 -24.64 -4.13
CA GLU A 231 -51.97 -23.70 -5.26
C GLU A 231 -51.86 -22.24 -4.80
N SER A 232 -52.57 -21.82 -3.75
CA SER A 232 -52.49 -20.45 -3.23
C SER A 232 -51.09 -20.11 -2.70
N LEU A 233 -50.49 -21.04 -1.95
CA LEU A 233 -49.14 -20.87 -1.41
C LEU A 233 -48.06 -20.86 -2.51
N LYS A 234 -48.19 -21.69 -3.56
CA LYS A 234 -47.28 -21.64 -4.73
C LYS A 234 -47.33 -20.29 -5.44
N LYS A 235 -48.53 -19.70 -5.56
CA LYS A 235 -48.69 -18.37 -6.16
C LYS A 235 -48.01 -17.30 -5.31
N GLU A 236 -48.24 -17.30 -3.99
CA GLU A 236 -47.61 -16.36 -3.06
C GLU A 236 -46.07 -16.50 -3.05
N GLN A 237 -45.56 -17.72 -3.14
CA GLN A 237 -44.12 -17.98 -3.29
C GLN A 237 -43.56 -17.36 -4.58
N LYS A 238 -44.25 -17.51 -5.71
CA LYS A 238 -43.84 -16.93 -7.00
C LYS A 238 -43.84 -15.40 -6.96
N ASP A 239 -44.86 -14.80 -6.35
CA ASP A 239 -44.94 -13.34 -6.21
C ASP A 239 -43.83 -12.80 -5.29
N THR A 240 -43.53 -13.51 -4.20
CA THR A 240 -42.42 -13.17 -3.29
C THR A 240 -41.07 -13.30 -4.00
N LEU A 241 -40.87 -14.37 -4.77
CA LEU A 241 -39.64 -14.57 -5.55
C LEU A 241 -39.44 -13.47 -6.60
N ASN A 242 -40.50 -13.07 -7.32
CA ASN A 242 -40.45 -11.97 -8.27
C ASN A 242 -40.06 -10.64 -7.60
N LYS A 243 -40.64 -10.33 -6.43
CA LYS A 243 -40.27 -9.13 -5.64
C LYS A 243 -38.79 -9.16 -5.23
N ILE A 244 -38.27 -10.31 -4.81
CA ILE A 244 -36.85 -10.48 -4.46
C ILE A 244 -35.96 -10.26 -5.69
N ILE A 245 -36.32 -10.81 -6.85
CA ILE A 245 -35.55 -10.65 -8.10
C ILE A 245 -35.50 -9.18 -8.54
N ILE A 246 -36.65 -8.49 -8.54
CA ILE A 246 -36.72 -7.07 -8.91
C ILE A 246 -35.89 -6.23 -7.95
N PHE A 247 -36.02 -6.47 -6.63
CA PHE A 247 -35.23 -5.76 -5.63
C PHE A 247 -33.72 -5.99 -5.81
N GLY A 248 -33.31 -7.24 -6.10
CA GLY A 248 -31.91 -7.58 -6.40
C GLY A 248 -31.40 -6.88 -7.66
N ALA A 249 -32.21 -6.79 -8.72
CA ALA A 249 -31.84 -6.09 -9.95
C ALA A 249 -31.64 -4.59 -9.73
N VAL A 250 -32.50 -3.95 -8.93
CA VAL A 250 -32.35 -2.52 -8.56
C VAL A 250 -31.05 -2.28 -7.78
N LEU A 251 -30.74 -3.15 -6.81
CA LEU A 251 -29.49 -3.05 -6.05
C LEU A 251 -28.24 -3.24 -6.94
N LEU A 252 -28.29 -4.15 -7.92
CA LEU A 252 -27.20 -4.33 -8.88
C LEU A 252 -26.98 -3.09 -9.74
N LEU A 253 -28.05 -2.49 -10.26
CA LEU A 253 -27.94 -1.28 -11.07
C LEU A 253 -27.40 -0.09 -10.26
N LEU A 254 -27.89 0.09 -9.03
CA LEU A 254 -27.39 1.13 -8.14
C LEU A 254 -25.90 0.92 -7.81
N GLY A 255 -25.52 -0.33 -7.54
CA GLY A 255 -24.13 -0.73 -7.34
C GLY A 255 -23.22 -0.44 -8.52
N ALA A 256 -23.65 -0.81 -9.73
CA ALA A 256 -22.93 -0.53 -10.96
C ALA A 256 -22.75 0.97 -11.19
N PHE A 257 -23.80 1.75 -10.95
CA PHE A 257 -23.76 3.21 -11.06
C PHE A 257 -22.74 3.83 -10.10
N ILE A 258 -22.80 3.47 -8.81
CA ILE A 258 -21.85 3.95 -7.79
C ILE A 258 -20.42 3.55 -8.16
N ALA A 259 -20.22 2.31 -8.59
CA ALA A 259 -18.90 1.80 -8.96
C ALA A 259 -18.28 2.56 -10.14
N VAL A 260 -19.05 2.82 -11.20
CA VAL A 260 -18.59 3.62 -12.35
C VAL A 260 -18.32 5.07 -11.94
N PHE A 261 -19.22 5.66 -11.15
CA PHE A 261 -19.08 7.03 -10.67
C PHE A 261 -17.80 7.23 -9.85
N GLN A 262 -17.54 6.35 -8.87
CA GLN A 262 -16.31 6.39 -8.07
C GLN A 262 -15.07 6.09 -8.90
N GLY A 263 -15.13 5.11 -9.81
CA GLY A 263 -14.01 4.76 -10.69
C GLY A 263 -13.57 5.92 -11.57
N LEU A 264 -14.52 6.69 -12.11
CA LEU A 264 -14.23 7.89 -12.91
C LEU A 264 -13.68 9.05 -12.07
N ARG A 265 -14.22 9.26 -10.86
CA ARG A 265 -13.78 10.33 -9.94
C ARG A 265 -12.32 10.17 -9.51
N ILE A 266 -11.87 8.93 -9.31
CA ILE A 266 -10.49 8.63 -8.87
C ILE A 266 -9.53 8.54 -10.05
N THR A 267 -9.92 7.86 -11.15
CA THR A 267 -8.97 7.50 -12.21
C THR A 267 -8.57 8.67 -13.11
N ARG A 268 -9.49 9.62 -13.35
CA ARG A 268 -9.22 10.76 -14.23
C ARG A 268 -8.10 11.67 -13.69
N PRO A 269 -8.15 12.14 -12.42
CA PRO A 269 -7.06 12.93 -11.84
C PRO A 269 -5.72 12.21 -11.84
N ILE A 270 -5.69 10.91 -11.48
CA ILE A 270 -4.45 10.11 -11.43
C ILE A 270 -3.81 9.99 -12.82
N LYS A 271 -4.61 9.75 -13.87
CA LYS A 271 -4.08 9.74 -15.24
C LYS A 271 -3.51 11.10 -15.65
N GLY A 272 -4.16 12.19 -15.25
CA GLY A 272 -3.65 13.54 -15.47
C GLY A 272 -2.28 13.76 -14.81
N LEU A 273 -2.12 13.31 -13.56
CA LEU A 273 -0.86 13.36 -12.84
C LEU A 273 0.23 12.53 -13.53
N VAL A 274 -0.06 11.29 -13.92
CA VAL A 274 0.89 10.40 -14.62
C VAL A 274 1.36 11.01 -15.95
N ASN A 275 0.45 11.56 -16.74
CA ASN A 275 0.81 12.20 -18.00
C ASN A 275 1.68 13.43 -17.77
N SER A 276 1.35 14.23 -16.76
CA SER A 276 2.12 15.42 -16.40
C SER A 276 3.52 15.09 -15.92
N PHE A 277 3.66 14.01 -15.15
CA PHE A 277 4.97 13.48 -14.76
C PHE A 277 5.78 13.03 -15.99
N ALA A 278 5.15 12.36 -16.96
CA ALA A 278 5.81 11.95 -18.19
C ALA A 278 6.30 13.15 -19.02
N THR A 279 5.50 14.22 -19.12
CA THR A 279 5.90 15.47 -19.77
C THR A 279 7.07 16.14 -19.05
N PHE A 280 7.03 16.21 -17.72
CA PHE A 280 8.11 16.73 -16.89
C PHE A 280 9.41 15.94 -17.07
N ALA A 281 9.33 14.61 -17.09
CA ALA A 281 10.49 13.73 -17.33
C ALA A 281 11.08 13.85 -18.74
N GLN A 282 10.33 14.40 -19.71
CA GLN A 282 10.82 14.67 -21.07
C GLN A 282 11.51 16.03 -21.21
N GLY A 283 11.62 16.80 -20.12
CA GLY A 283 12.36 18.06 -20.07
C GLY A 283 11.50 19.32 -20.01
N ASP A 284 10.16 19.20 -20.06
CA ASP A 284 9.28 20.35 -19.82
C ASP A 284 9.07 20.56 -18.32
N LEU A 285 10.04 21.23 -17.71
CA LEU A 285 10.03 21.56 -16.28
C LEU A 285 9.03 22.68 -15.93
N GLY A 286 8.42 23.34 -16.93
CA GLY A 286 7.41 24.37 -16.73
C GLY A 286 6.00 23.81 -16.55
N HIS A 287 5.77 22.55 -16.92
CA HIS A 287 4.46 21.92 -16.82
C HIS A 287 4.02 21.78 -15.36
N ARG A 288 2.77 22.18 -15.07
CA ARG A 288 2.18 22.11 -13.72
C ARG A 288 0.86 21.35 -13.74
N VAL A 289 0.60 20.65 -12.65
CA VAL A 289 -0.60 19.86 -12.46
C VAL A 289 -1.64 20.68 -11.71
N ASN A 290 -2.83 20.84 -12.28
CA ASN A 290 -3.96 21.50 -11.62
C ASN A 290 -5.06 20.48 -11.33
N ILE A 291 -5.06 19.93 -10.11
CA ILE A 291 -6.07 18.98 -9.64
C ILE A 291 -6.85 19.67 -8.51
N ARG A 292 -8.17 19.77 -8.66
CA ARG A 292 -9.08 20.38 -7.67
C ARG A 292 -10.12 19.36 -7.22
N THR A 293 -9.69 18.43 -6.39
CA THR A 293 -10.52 17.32 -5.88
C THR A 293 -10.88 17.48 -4.40
N ASN A 294 -10.24 18.41 -3.68
CA ASN A 294 -10.38 18.62 -2.23
C ASN A 294 -10.17 17.33 -1.42
N ASP A 295 -9.22 16.50 -1.87
CA ASP A 295 -8.84 15.21 -1.27
C ASP A 295 -7.32 14.99 -1.39
N GLU A 296 -6.84 13.80 -1.03
CA GLU A 296 -5.42 13.44 -1.07
C GLU A 296 -4.81 13.53 -2.49
N ILE A 297 -5.62 13.44 -3.55
CA ILE A 297 -5.13 13.54 -4.92
C ILE A 297 -4.74 14.99 -5.25
N GLN A 298 -5.46 15.97 -4.70
CA GLN A 298 -5.07 17.37 -4.82
C GLN A 298 -3.75 17.63 -4.11
N ILE A 299 -3.58 17.11 -2.88
CA ILE A 299 -2.32 17.20 -2.12
C ILE A 299 -1.17 16.60 -2.94
N LEU A 300 -1.40 15.48 -3.61
CA LEU A 300 -0.39 14.86 -4.47
C LEU A 300 -0.02 15.73 -5.69
N GLY A 301 -1.00 16.41 -6.29
CA GLY A 301 -0.77 17.36 -7.37
C GLY A 301 0.02 18.61 -6.92
N GLU A 302 -0.33 19.15 -5.75
CA GLU A 302 0.40 20.28 -5.14
C GLU A 302 1.83 19.88 -4.76
N GLY A 303 2.03 18.70 -4.16
CA GLY A 303 3.35 18.16 -3.85
C GLY A 303 4.21 17.93 -5.09
N PHE A 304 3.62 17.46 -6.20
CA PHE A 304 4.32 17.38 -7.48
C PHE A 304 4.79 18.76 -7.97
N ASN A 305 3.92 19.78 -7.93
CA ASN A 305 4.29 21.14 -8.33
C ASN A 305 5.42 21.71 -7.45
N PHE A 306 5.34 21.51 -6.14
CA PHE A 306 6.39 21.93 -5.20
C PHE A 306 7.75 21.29 -5.51
N MET A 307 7.77 19.97 -5.80
CA MET A 307 9.01 19.30 -6.21
C MET A 307 9.52 19.81 -7.56
N ALA A 308 8.62 20.05 -8.52
CA ALA A 308 8.97 20.61 -9.83
C ALA A 308 9.63 22.00 -9.70
N ASP A 309 9.08 22.88 -8.87
CA ASP A 309 9.63 24.21 -8.60
C ASP A 309 11.03 24.10 -7.96
N ASN A 310 11.18 23.27 -6.93
CA ASN A 310 12.47 23.09 -6.26
C ASN A 310 13.54 22.49 -7.18
N LEU A 311 13.16 21.57 -8.06
CA LEU A 311 14.10 20.96 -9.00
C LEU A 311 14.61 21.98 -10.02
N VAL A 312 13.73 22.88 -10.50
CA VAL A 312 14.15 24.00 -11.36
C VAL A 312 15.15 24.91 -10.65
N ILE A 313 14.88 25.26 -9.38
CA ILE A 313 15.79 26.08 -8.58
C ILE A 313 17.15 25.39 -8.41
N LEU A 314 17.15 24.10 -8.04
CA LEU A 314 18.39 23.34 -7.86
C LEU A 314 19.20 23.24 -9.15
N LEU A 315 18.55 23.01 -10.30
CA LEU A 315 19.23 22.98 -11.59
C LEU A 315 19.91 24.32 -11.91
N GLN A 316 19.20 25.43 -11.71
CA GLN A 316 19.78 26.77 -11.92
C GLN A 316 20.97 27.05 -10.97
N GLU A 317 20.89 26.61 -9.72
CA GLU A 317 22.01 26.73 -8.78
C GLU A 317 23.20 25.87 -9.20
N THR A 318 22.97 24.64 -9.67
CA THR A 318 24.04 23.76 -10.15
C THR A 318 24.70 24.29 -11.40
N GLU A 319 23.94 24.85 -12.34
CA GLU A 319 24.46 25.47 -13.55
C GLU A 319 25.33 26.68 -13.21
N LYS A 320 24.85 27.58 -12.34
CA LYS A 320 25.64 28.73 -11.86
C LYS A 320 26.94 28.31 -11.18
N LYS A 321 26.89 27.28 -10.32
CA LYS A 321 28.09 26.73 -9.67
C LYS A 321 29.07 26.14 -10.68
N ALA A 322 28.58 25.43 -11.69
CA ALA A 322 29.42 24.85 -12.74
C ALA A 322 30.10 25.93 -13.60
N VAL A 323 29.37 27.00 -13.95
CA VAL A 323 29.94 28.15 -14.66
C VAL A 323 31.02 28.83 -13.81
N MET A 324 30.74 29.11 -12.53
CA MET A 324 31.70 29.74 -11.62
C MET A 324 32.95 28.88 -11.41
N ALA A 325 32.79 27.56 -11.25
CA ALA A 325 33.92 26.63 -11.16
C ALA A 325 34.79 26.69 -12.42
N LYS A 326 34.17 26.79 -13.61
CA LYS A 326 34.92 26.90 -14.86
C LYS A 326 35.68 28.23 -14.97
N GLU A 327 35.08 29.33 -14.52
CA GLU A 327 35.75 30.64 -14.46
C GLU A 327 36.95 30.63 -13.50
N LEU A 328 36.83 29.98 -12.34
CA LEU A 328 37.93 29.80 -11.39
C LEU A 328 39.07 28.93 -11.96
N GLU A 329 38.77 27.84 -12.67
CA GLU A 329 39.77 27.01 -13.35
C GLU A 329 40.57 27.80 -14.40
N VAL A 330 39.91 28.70 -15.13
CA VAL A 330 40.58 29.60 -16.08
C VAL A 330 41.48 30.60 -15.34
N ALA A 331 40.99 31.19 -14.23
CA ALA A 331 41.79 32.09 -13.41
C ALA A 331 43.04 31.40 -12.85
N ARG A 332 42.91 30.16 -12.36
CA ARG A 332 44.01 29.30 -11.93
C ARG A 332 45.07 29.14 -13.00
N THR A 333 44.64 28.73 -14.20
CA THR A 333 45.54 28.48 -15.33
C THR A 333 46.32 29.74 -15.69
N ILE A 334 45.68 30.91 -15.66
CA ILE A 334 46.36 32.20 -15.90
C ILE A 334 47.36 32.50 -14.78
N GLN A 335 46.99 32.29 -13.52
CA GLN A 335 47.88 32.55 -12.38
C GLN A 335 49.12 31.66 -12.40
N GLU A 336 48.99 30.39 -12.77
CA GLU A 336 50.12 29.47 -12.91
C GLU A 336 51.15 29.96 -13.94
N THR A 337 50.76 30.82 -14.90
CA THR A 337 51.70 31.48 -15.82
C THR A 337 52.47 32.66 -15.22
N LEU A 338 52.08 33.15 -14.04
CA LEU A 338 52.73 34.27 -13.36
C LEU A 338 54.02 33.86 -12.63
N VAL A 339 54.15 32.58 -12.29
CA VAL A 339 55.35 32.02 -11.66
C VAL A 339 56.26 31.35 -12.72
N PRO A 340 57.58 31.30 -12.51
CA PRO A 340 58.48 30.58 -13.40
C PRO A 340 58.16 29.08 -13.50
N GLU A 341 58.48 28.48 -14.65
CA GLU A 341 58.27 27.05 -14.89
C GLU A 341 58.90 26.17 -13.80
N ASP A 342 58.23 25.05 -13.49
CA ASP A 342 58.66 24.01 -12.56
C ASP A 342 59.86 23.20 -13.10
N LYS A 343 61.03 23.86 -13.20
CA LYS A 343 62.30 23.28 -13.65
C LYS A 343 63.48 24.01 -13.02
N VAL A 344 64.68 23.42 -13.17
CA VAL A 344 65.92 24.09 -12.77
C VAL A 344 66.25 25.20 -13.78
N HIS A 345 66.27 26.44 -13.31
CA HIS A 345 66.67 27.61 -14.07
C HIS A 345 68.16 27.88 -13.83
N ARG A 346 68.96 27.79 -14.90
CA ARG A 346 70.43 27.85 -14.81
C ARG A 346 70.97 29.21 -15.19
N PHE A 347 71.74 29.82 -14.29
CA PHE A 347 72.49 31.05 -14.53
C PHE A 347 74.00 30.80 -14.36
N PRO A 348 74.89 31.69 -14.84
CA PRO A 348 76.33 31.46 -14.76
C PRO A 348 76.86 31.20 -13.34
N PHE A 349 76.30 31.89 -12.33
CA PHE A 349 76.78 31.90 -10.94
C PHE A 349 75.82 31.27 -9.93
N ILE A 350 74.58 30.95 -10.34
CA ILE A 350 73.58 30.32 -9.47
C ILE A 350 72.63 29.44 -10.28
N ASP A 351 72.18 28.33 -9.72
CA ASP A 351 71.02 27.57 -10.21
C ASP A 351 69.82 27.85 -9.30
N LEU A 352 68.64 28.06 -9.86
CA LEU A 352 67.38 28.25 -9.13
C LEU A 352 66.40 27.11 -9.42
N VAL A 353 65.58 26.76 -8.44
CA VAL A 353 64.41 25.91 -8.63
C VAL A 353 63.32 26.34 -7.67
N GLY A 354 62.09 26.44 -8.16
CA GLY A 354 60.93 26.80 -7.33
C GLY A 354 59.88 25.71 -7.28
N HIS A 355 58.96 25.86 -6.33
CA HIS A 355 57.71 25.15 -6.19
C HIS A 355 56.65 26.19 -5.79
N PHE A 356 55.47 26.10 -6.41
CA PHE A 356 54.30 26.90 -6.08
C PHE A 356 53.08 25.98 -6.14
N GLN A 357 52.30 25.98 -5.08
CA GLN A 357 51.04 25.26 -5.00
C GLN A 357 50.04 26.11 -4.23
N SER A 358 48.92 26.46 -4.87
CA SER A 358 47.88 27.21 -4.17
C SER A 358 47.04 26.30 -3.27
N ALA A 359 46.62 26.82 -2.12
CA ALA A 359 45.65 26.17 -1.23
C ALA A 359 44.23 26.14 -1.81
N SER A 360 43.92 27.04 -2.75
CA SER A 360 42.62 27.11 -3.40
C SER A 360 42.77 27.11 -4.93
N GLU A 361 41.74 27.50 -5.67
CA GLU A 361 41.89 27.60 -7.13
C GLU A 361 42.83 28.72 -7.55
N THR A 362 43.05 29.72 -6.70
CA THR A 362 43.98 30.83 -6.97
C THR A 362 44.64 31.29 -5.67
N GLY A 363 45.92 31.62 -5.71
CA GLY A 363 46.72 31.98 -4.54
C GLY A 363 46.99 33.49 -4.35
N GLY A 364 47.40 33.89 -3.15
CA GLY A 364 48.07 35.16 -2.89
C GLY A 364 49.58 35.11 -3.11
N ASP A 365 50.16 33.92 -3.08
CA ASP A 365 51.59 33.70 -3.21
C ASP A 365 52.16 33.94 -4.60
N TRP A 366 53.41 34.40 -4.64
CA TRP A 366 54.14 34.66 -5.87
C TRP A 366 55.65 34.62 -5.69
N TRP A 367 56.34 34.06 -6.68
CA TRP A 367 57.78 34.26 -6.83
C TRP A 367 58.15 34.47 -8.29
N SER A 368 59.27 35.15 -8.52
CA SER A 368 59.83 35.36 -9.85
C SER A 368 61.33 35.65 -9.78
N TYR A 369 61.98 35.62 -10.94
CA TYR A 369 63.36 36.08 -11.07
C TYR A 369 63.51 36.96 -12.32
N TYR A 370 64.48 37.86 -12.28
CA TYR A 370 64.76 38.79 -13.35
C TYR A 370 66.26 38.95 -13.56
N LYS A 371 66.72 38.77 -14.80
CA LYS A 371 68.08 39.12 -15.19
C LYS A 371 68.17 40.64 -15.29
N ILE A 372 69.09 41.23 -14.53
CA ILE A 372 69.34 42.67 -14.56
C ILE A 372 70.76 42.92 -15.05
N SER A 373 71.12 44.19 -15.26
CA SER A 373 72.44 44.57 -15.77
C SER A 373 73.61 44.02 -14.94
N LYS A 374 74.74 43.78 -15.63
CA LYS A 374 75.99 43.17 -15.11
C LYS A 374 75.84 41.70 -14.68
N ASP A 375 75.02 40.94 -15.40
CA ASP A 375 74.74 39.54 -15.09
C ASP A 375 74.22 39.31 -13.67
N ARG A 376 73.62 40.32 -13.03
CA ARG A 376 73.03 40.15 -11.69
C ARG A 376 71.64 39.54 -11.81
N LEU A 377 71.21 38.85 -10.76
CA LEU A 377 69.90 38.20 -10.72
C LEU A 377 69.08 38.77 -9.59
N LEU A 378 67.93 39.35 -9.92
CA LEU A 378 66.93 39.71 -8.93
C LEU A 378 66.01 38.51 -8.71
N VAL A 379 65.80 38.14 -7.44
CA VAL A 379 64.84 37.11 -7.02
C VAL A 379 63.85 37.78 -6.07
N VAL A 380 62.57 37.57 -6.34
CA VAL A 380 61.46 38.08 -5.54
C VAL A 380 60.56 36.94 -5.12
N ILE A 381 60.08 37.01 -3.89
CA ILE A 381 59.00 36.20 -3.36
C ILE A 381 58.07 37.12 -2.57
N GLY A 382 56.78 36.84 -2.57
CA GLY A 382 55.84 37.55 -1.73
C GLY A 382 54.50 36.84 -1.63
N ASP A 383 53.74 37.27 -0.64
CA ASP A 383 52.46 36.73 -0.26
C ASP A 383 51.49 37.90 -0.04
N VAL A 384 50.30 37.82 -0.64
CA VAL A 384 49.23 38.80 -0.47
C VAL A 384 48.31 38.34 0.64
N THR A 385 48.01 39.24 1.58
CA THR A 385 47.07 38.94 2.67
C THR A 385 45.72 38.44 2.16
N GLY A 386 45.31 37.25 2.61
CA GLY A 386 44.07 36.59 2.18
C GLY A 386 44.30 35.64 1.00
N HIS A 387 43.26 34.93 0.58
CA HIS A 387 43.38 33.90 -0.46
C HIS A 387 42.32 34.08 -1.56
N GLY A 388 42.44 33.30 -2.64
CA GLY A 388 41.48 33.30 -3.73
C GLY A 388 41.70 34.44 -4.74
N VAL A 389 40.67 34.69 -5.55
CA VAL A 389 40.77 35.57 -6.74
C VAL A 389 41.25 36.99 -6.41
N PRO A 390 40.77 37.66 -5.35
CA PRO A 390 41.25 39.00 -5.02
C PRO A 390 42.76 39.06 -4.75
N ALA A 391 43.30 38.10 -4.00
CA ALA A 391 44.74 38.03 -3.69
C ALA A 391 45.56 37.79 -4.97
N ALA A 392 45.11 36.85 -5.82
CA ALA A 392 45.74 36.58 -7.11
C ALA A 392 45.78 37.79 -8.05
N MET A 393 44.76 38.65 -8.02
CA MET A 393 44.75 39.90 -8.80
C MET A 393 45.80 40.91 -8.30
N ILE A 394 46.02 41.00 -6.98
CA ILE A 394 47.07 41.85 -6.41
C ILE A 394 48.45 41.30 -6.79
N THR A 395 48.62 39.98 -6.78
CA THR A 395 49.83 39.30 -7.27
C THR A 395 50.12 39.60 -8.74
N ALA A 396 49.11 39.57 -9.61
CA ALA A 396 49.25 39.95 -11.00
C ALA A 396 49.66 41.43 -11.16
N ALA A 397 49.09 42.32 -10.35
CA ALA A 397 49.46 43.74 -10.33
C ALA A 397 50.91 43.95 -9.85
N ALA A 398 51.33 43.23 -8.80
CA ALA A 398 52.69 43.24 -8.29
C ALA A 398 53.67 42.81 -9.39
N LYS A 399 53.44 41.65 -9.99
CA LYS A 399 54.27 41.14 -11.10
C LYS A 399 54.33 42.12 -12.27
N SER A 400 53.19 42.67 -12.68
CA SER A 400 53.14 43.65 -13.77
C SER A 400 53.96 44.90 -13.45
N ALA A 401 53.96 45.36 -12.20
CA ALA A 401 54.79 46.48 -11.77
C ALA A 401 56.29 46.14 -11.81
N PHE A 402 56.68 44.96 -11.34
CA PHE A 402 58.06 44.47 -11.47
C PHE A 402 58.49 44.40 -12.93
N ASP A 403 57.70 43.75 -13.79
CA ASP A 403 57.98 43.62 -15.24
C ASP A 403 58.15 45.00 -15.89
N THR A 404 57.32 45.97 -15.51
CA THR A 404 57.34 47.34 -16.05
C THR A 404 58.57 48.12 -15.61
N VAL A 405 58.85 48.17 -14.31
CA VAL A 405 60.00 48.90 -13.75
C VAL A 405 61.31 48.38 -14.37
N LEU A 406 61.44 47.05 -14.47
CA LEU A 406 62.65 46.42 -15.00
C LEU A 406 62.82 46.62 -16.51
N THR A 407 61.72 46.76 -17.27
CA THR A 407 61.78 47.03 -18.72
C THR A 407 62.16 48.48 -19.02
N ILE A 408 61.65 49.44 -18.25
CA ILE A 408 61.83 50.87 -18.53
C ILE A 408 63.22 51.35 -18.10
N GLU A 409 63.67 50.96 -16.91
CA GLU A 409 64.83 51.63 -16.31
C GLU A 409 66.17 51.18 -16.90
N ASN A 410 66.25 49.99 -17.51
CA ASN A 410 67.45 49.41 -18.15
C ASN A 410 68.75 49.55 -17.34
N LYS A 411 68.62 49.82 -16.03
CA LYS A 411 69.66 50.17 -15.08
C LYS A 411 69.36 49.50 -13.75
N ILE A 412 70.41 49.38 -12.97
CA ILE A 412 70.43 48.77 -11.64
C ILE A 412 69.28 49.34 -10.80
N PRO A 413 68.31 48.52 -10.33
CA PRO A 413 67.32 49.02 -9.40
C PRO A 413 68.05 49.44 -8.12
N ASP A 414 67.91 50.69 -7.73
CA ASP A 414 68.01 51.02 -6.31
C ASP A 414 66.86 50.26 -5.63
N LEU A 415 67.22 49.33 -4.75
CA LEU A 415 66.25 48.46 -4.08
C LEU A 415 65.25 49.30 -3.28
N SER A 416 65.67 50.46 -2.75
CA SER A 416 64.76 51.37 -2.04
C SER A 416 63.70 51.93 -2.98
N ALA A 417 64.10 52.40 -4.16
CA ALA A 417 63.19 52.98 -5.15
C ALA A 417 62.21 51.93 -5.72
N LEU A 418 62.70 50.70 -5.95
CA LEU A 418 61.86 49.58 -6.36
C LEU A 418 60.80 49.28 -5.30
N MET A 419 61.20 49.13 -4.03
CA MET A 419 60.26 48.83 -2.94
C MET A 419 59.25 49.96 -2.72
N ALA A 420 59.64 51.23 -2.83
CA ALA A 420 58.72 52.37 -2.74
C ALA A 420 57.69 52.39 -3.88
N THR A 421 58.13 52.05 -5.11
CA THR A 421 57.24 51.96 -6.27
C THR A 421 56.23 50.84 -6.08
N LEU A 422 56.68 49.65 -5.64
CA LEU A 422 55.80 48.51 -5.37
C LEU A 422 54.81 48.81 -4.26
N ASN A 423 55.26 49.43 -3.16
CA ASN A 423 54.40 49.85 -2.07
C ASN A 423 53.24 50.73 -2.58
N SER A 424 53.54 51.66 -3.48
CA SER A 424 52.54 52.54 -4.10
C SER A 424 51.56 51.79 -5.00
N VAL A 425 52.04 50.84 -5.81
CA VAL A 425 51.19 50.01 -6.68
C VAL A 425 50.26 49.12 -5.85
N ILE A 426 50.78 48.47 -4.80
CA ILE A 426 49.97 47.60 -3.94
C ILE A 426 48.96 48.42 -3.15
N ALA A 427 49.33 49.60 -2.62
CA ALA A 427 48.38 50.50 -1.97
C ALA A 427 47.22 50.90 -2.90
N ALA A 428 47.54 51.27 -4.14
CA ALA A 428 46.56 51.66 -5.14
C ALA A 428 45.64 50.50 -5.56
N SER A 429 46.22 49.30 -5.71
CA SER A 429 45.49 48.09 -6.16
C SER A 429 44.64 47.49 -5.04
N GLY A 430 45.21 47.40 -3.83
CA GLY A 430 44.57 46.82 -2.65
C GLY A 430 43.60 47.74 -1.93
N LYS A 431 43.67 49.06 -2.15
CA LYS A 431 42.77 50.08 -1.58
C LYS A 431 42.60 49.97 -0.05
N GLY A 432 43.67 49.58 0.64
CA GLY A 432 43.70 49.41 2.10
C GLY A 432 43.07 48.10 2.62
N ASN A 433 42.58 47.22 1.74
CA ASN A 433 42.02 45.92 2.13
C ASN A 433 43.00 44.75 1.90
N PHE A 434 43.97 44.93 1.01
CA PHE A 434 44.98 43.93 0.67
C PHE A 434 46.37 44.54 0.79
N PHE A 435 47.27 43.80 1.43
CA PHE A 435 48.68 44.12 1.58
C PHE A 435 49.51 42.95 1.09
N MET A 436 50.78 43.19 0.78
CA MET A 436 51.67 42.13 0.32
C MET A 436 52.93 42.09 1.17
N THR A 437 53.20 40.95 1.79
CA THR A 437 54.54 40.66 2.29
C THR A 437 55.45 40.36 1.11
N CYS A 438 56.67 40.87 1.10
CA CYS A 438 57.56 40.68 -0.04
C CYS A 438 59.03 40.70 0.38
N PHE A 439 59.82 39.77 -0.15
CA PHE A 439 61.26 39.75 -0.01
C PHE A 439 61.91 39.87 -1.39
N VAL A 440 62.77 40.88 -1.55
CA VAL A 440 63.50 41.11 -2.80
C VAL A 440 64.98 40.98 -2.52
N SER A 441 65.68 40.26 -3.40
CA SER A 441 67.12 40.08 -3.33
C SER A 441 67.77 40.23 -4.69
N ILE A 442 68.96 40.84 -4.73
CA ILE A 442 69.83 40.95 -5.88
C ILE A 442 71.10 40.17 -5.57
N ILE A 443 71.40 39.19 -6.40
CA ILE A 443 72.63 38.40 -6.32
C ILE A 443 73.60 38.95 -7.36
N ASP A 444 74.76 39.37 -6.88
CA ASP A 444 75.80 39.98 -7.71
C ASP A 444 77.02 39.05 -7.85
N PRO A 445 77.29 38.54 -9.07
CA PRO A 445 78.43 37.67 -9.31
C PRO A 445 79.79 38.39 -9.27
N GLU A 446 79.84 39.72 -9.43
CA GLU A 446 81.12 40.45 -9.36
C GLU A 446 81.59 40.57 -7.91
N SER A 447 80.67 40.90 -7.01
CA SER A 447 80.96 41.09 -5.58
C SER A 447 80.76 39.83 -4.73
N ASN A 448 80.16 38.76 -5.28
CA ASN A 448 79.72 37.57 -4.56
C ASN A 448 78.83 37.90 -3.36
N LYS A 449 77.92 38.86 -3.52
CA LYS A 449 77.03 39.31 -2.45
C LYS A 449 75.57 39.12 -2.85
N ILE A 450 74.75 38.88 -1.83
CA ILE A 450 73.30 39.07 -1.90
C ILE A 450 72.95 40.38 -1.19
N THR A 451 72.37 41.32 -1.93
CA THR A 451 71.78 42.55 -1.40
C THR A 451 70.28 42.35 -1.32
N TYR A 452 69.65 42.62 -0.18
CA TYR A 452 68.23 42.30 0.00
C TYR A 452 67.48 43.33 0.85
N ALA A 453 66.16 43.36 0.66
CA ALA A 453 65.19 44.13 1.43
C ALA A 453 63.97 43.27 1.73
N ASN A 454 63.34 43.51 2.88
CA ASN A 454 62.16 42.77 3.31
C ASN A 454 61.01 43.72 3.67
N ALA A 455 59.86 43.52 3.03
CA ALA A 455 58.59 44.17 3.32
C ALA A 455 57.67 43.26 4.14
N GLY A 456 58.09 42.91 5.36
CA GLY A 456 57.27 42.14 6.29
C GLY A 456 57.06 40.66 5.95
N HIS A 457 57.85 40.09 5.03
CA HIS A 457 57.88 38.67 4.70
C HIS A 457 58.66 37.87 5.75
N ASN A 458 58.41 36.56 5.83
CA ASN A 458 59.27 35.64 6.58
C ASN A 458 60.71 35.70 6.04
N PHE A 459 61.70 35.55 6.93
CA PHE A 459 63.10 35.77 6.55
C PHE A 459 63.70 34.54 5.85
N PRO A 460 64.18 34.67 4.60
CA PRO A 460 64.90 33.60 3.91
C PRO A 460 66.18 33.18 4.63
N TYR A 461 66.66 31.98 4.29
CA TYR A 461 67.90 31.42 4.83
C TYR A 461 69.01 31.32 3.80
N VAL A 462 70.25 31.40 4.26
CA VAL A 462 71.42 30.86 3.59
C VAL A 462 71.95 29.70 4.43
N TYR A 463 71.94 28.50 3.84
CA TYR A 463 72.56 27.32 4.42
C TYR A 463 73.95 27.14 3.82
N ARG A 464 74.97 27.28 4.68
CA ARG A 464 76.37 27.02 4.33
C ARG A 464 76.72 25.59 4.68
N SER A 465 76.66 24.70 3.68
CA SER A 465 76.91 23.26 3.88
C SER A 465 78.29 22.98 4.48
N GLY A 466 79.32 23.73 4.07
CA GLY A 466 80.69 23.57 4.61
C GLY A 466 80.86 23.92 6.09
N GLU A 467 79.97 24.73 6.66
CA GLU A 467 79.99 25.12 8.09
C GLU A 467 78.83 24.48 8.88
N ASP A 468 77.94 23.75 8.20
CA ASP A 468 76.67 23.26 8.74
C ASP A 468 75.87 24.35 9.47
N LYS A 469 75.79 25.54 8.85
CA LYS A 469 75.27 26.75 9.49
C LYS A 469 74.14 27.39 8.67
N TYR A 470 73.07 27.77 9.36
CA TYR A 470 72.00 28.61 8.83
C TYR A 470 72.24 30.08 9.19
N ILE A 471 72.16 30.96 8.19
CA ILE A 471 72.22 32.41 8.34
C ILE A 471 70.88 32.97 7.85
N GLN A 472 70.17 33.71 8.70
CA GLN A 472 68.88 34.29 8.36
C GLN A 472 69.07 35.69 7.75
N LEU A 473 68.41 35.97 6.63
CA LEU A 473 68.50 37.25 5.92
C LEU A 473 67.54 38.28 6.54
N MET A 474 67.86 38.74 7.75
CA MET A 474 66.98 39.64 8.51
C MET A 474 67.08 41.10 8.04
N ALA A 475 66.01 41.66 7.51
CA ALA A 475 65.88 43.09 7.20
C ALA A 475 64.52 43.62 7.70
N ARG A 476 64.47 44.86 8.18
CA ARG A 476 63.23 45.51 8.64
C ARG A 476 62.50 46.23 7.51
N GLY A 477 61.18 46.10 7.48
CA GLY A 477 60.28 46.89 6.63
C GLY A 477 58.82 46.54 6.87
N SER A 478 57.91 47.46 6.57
CA SER A 478 56.45 47.25 6.64
C SER A 478 55.96 46.45 5.43
N ARG A 479 54.73 45.90 5.47
CA ARG A 479 54.16 45.24 4.29
C ARG A 479 53.96 46.25 3.16
N LEU A 480 54.03 45.79 1.92
CA LEU A 480 53.72 46.64 0.77
C LEU A 480 52.23 47.00 0.80
N GLY A 481 51.94 48.27 0.55
CA GLY A 481 50.60 48.85 0.53
C GLY A 481 50.10 49.36 1.88
N GLU A 482 50.83 49.10 2.98
CA GLU A 482 50.39 49.38 4.35
C GLU A 482 50.67 50.82 4.79
N ASN A 483 51.87 51.33 4.49
CA ASN A 483 52.29 52.67 4.91
C ASN A 483 52.74 53.49 3.69
N MET A 484 51.99 54.57 3.39
CA MET A 484 52.27 55.47 2.28
C MET A 484 53.07 56.71 2.66
N ASP A 485 53.11 57.07 3.95
CA ASP A 485 53.68 58.35 4.40
C ASP A 485 55.21 58.30 4.51
N ASN A 486 55.77 57.14 4.90
CA ASN A 486 57.22 56.93 4.94
C ASN A 486 57.58 55.43 4.91
N PRO A 487 57.46 54.74 3.76
CA PRO A 487 57.86 53.36 3.65
C PRO A 487 59.40 53.25 3.75
N ASN A 488 59.91 52.81 4.91
CA ASN A 488 61.33 52.62 5.14
C ASN A 488 61.69 51.13 5.09
N TYR A 489 62.45 50.73 4.07
CA TYR A 489 62.93 49.37 3.89
C TYR A 489 64.44 49.33 4.15
N GLU A 490 64.85 48.55 5.14
CA GLU A 490 66.26 48.33 5.45
C GLU A 490 66.90 47.49 4.33
N ILE A 491 67.99 48.00 3.74
CA ILE A 491 68.80 47.25 2.78
C ILE A 491 69.99 46.65 3.52
N LYS A 492 70.22 45.34 3.34
CA LYS A 492 71.39 44.64 3.86
C LYS A 492 72.11 43.85 2.79
N GLU A 493 73.34 43.50 3.10
CA GLU A 493 74.19 42.66 2.27
C GLU A 493 74.72 41.48 3.08
N LEU A 494 74.89 40.34 2.42
CA LEU A 494 75.61 39.19 2.92
C LEU A 494 76.56 38.66 1.84
N GLU A 495 77.78 38.30 2.23
CA GLU A 495 78.72 37.61 1.33
C GLU A 495 78.30 36.14 1.14
N LEU A 496 78.25 35.72 -0.12
CA LEU A 496 77.95 34.37 -0.54
C LEU A 496 79.23 33.60 -0.83
N SER A 497 79.26 32.35 -0.40
CA SER A 497 80.32 31.39 -0.72
C SER A 497 79.83 30.38 -1.77
N PRO A 498 80.74 29.79 -2.57
CA PRO A 498 80.41 28.67 -3.43
C PRO A 498 79.69 27.55 -2.67
N GLU A 499 78.69 26.95 -3.32
CA GLU A 499 77.81 25.91 -2.77
C GLU A 499 76.88 26.35 -1.63
N ASP A 500 76.83 27.64 -1.28
CA ASP A 500 75.80 28.17 -0.39
C ASP A 500 74.41 27.94 -1.02
N ILE A 501 73.46 27.48 -0.20
CA ILE A 501 72.07 27.26 -0.59
C ILE A 501 71.21 28.36 0.00
N ILE A 502 70.63 29.20 -0.84
CA ILE A 502 69.68 30.24 -0.47
C ILE A 502 68.27 29.65 -0.54
N ILE A 503 67.44 29.90 0.47
CA ILE A 503 66.12 29.31 0.65
C ILE A 503 65.13 30.45 0.88
N TRP A 504 64.34 30.77 -0.15
CA TRP A 504 63.17 31.64 -0.03
C TRP A 504 61.94 30.76 0.11
N TYR A 505 61.02 31.13 0.98
CA TYR A 505 59.81 30.34 1.24
C TYR A 505 58.71 31.27 1.72
N THR A 506 57.45 30.86 1.65
CA THR A 506 56.32 31.49 2.34
C THR A 506 55.96 30.71 3.60
N ASP A 507 55.19 31.30 4.50
CA ASP A 507 54.83 30.69 5.79
C ASP A 507 53.94 29.45 5.64
N GLY A 508 53.10 29.37 4.60
CA GLY A 508 52.20 28.23 4.36
C GLY A 508 52.88 26.84 4.44
N ILE A 509 54.11 26.69 3.93
CA ILE A 509 54.84 25.41 4.00
C ILE A 509 55.27 25.02 5.43
N ILE A 510 55.48 25.99 6.33
CA ILE A 510 55.91 25.70 7.71
C ILE A 510 54.78 25.76 8.73
N GLU A 511 53.70 26.51 8.43
CA GLU A 511 52.56 26.70 9.32
C GLU A 511 51.44 25.67 9.09
N ASP A 512 51.40 24.99 7.93
CA ASP A 512 50.41 23.93 7.71
C ASP A 512 50.50 22.80 8.76
N GLU A 513 49.33 22.32 9.18
CA GLU A 513 49.16 21.39 10.28
C GLU A 513 48.96 19.93 9.84
N ASN A 514 49.32 19.00 10.72
CA ASN A 514 48.95 17.59 10.59
C ASN A 514 47.57 17.27 11.22
N THR A 515 47.17 16.00 11.21
CA THR A 515 45.87 15.53 11.77
C THR A 515 45.71 15.72 13.28
N GLU A 516 46.78 16.07 13.98
CA GLU A 516 46.78 16.37 15.42
C GLU A 516 46.76 17.89 15.68
N GLY A 517 46.72 18.73 14.63
CA GLY A 517 46.79 20.18 14.74
C GLY A 517 48.18 20.73 15.06
N ALA A 518 49.24 19.97 14.75
CA ALA A 518 50.61 20.41 14.94
C ALA A 518 51.22 20.88 13.61
N GLU A 519 51.74 22.11 13.59
CA GLU A 519 52.44 22.72 12.45
C GLU A 519 53.67 21.91 12.01
N TYR A 520 54.02 21.95 10.72
CA TYR A 520 55.23 21.32 10.17
C TYR A 520 56.50 21.84 10.83
N GLY A 521 56.56 23.16 11.00
CA GLY A 521 57.51 23.85 11.83
C GLY A 521 58.91 23.99 11.22
N GLU A 522 59.54 25.11 11.56
CA GLU A 522 60.83 25.52 11.02
C GLU A 522 61.98 24.54 11.33
N LYS A 523 61.95 23.88 12.50
CA LYS A 523 62.98 22.91 12.91
C LYS A 523 63.04 21.72 11.95
N ARG A 524 61.89 21.23 11.52
CA ARG A 524 61.78 20.09 10.60
C ARG A 524 62.20 20.50 9.21
N PHE A 525 61.68 21.63 8.73
CA PHE A 525 62.05 22.24 7.46
C PHE A 525 63.58 22.36 7.29
N ARG A 526 64.26 22.99 8.25
CA ARG A 526 65.72 23.13 8.24
C ARG A 526 66.46 21.79 8.34
N ARG A 527 65.94 20.81 9.08
CA ARG A 527 66.56 19.47 9.15
C ARG A 527 66.54 18.79 7.78
N VAL A 528 65.39 18.78 7.10
CA VAL A 528 65.26 18.14 5.78
C VAL A 528 66.16 18.80 4.75
N ILE A 529 66.25 20.14 4.76
CA ILE A 529 67.16 20.86 3.85
C ILE A 529 68.61 20.45 4.07
N LYS A 530 69.04 20.41 5.33
CA LYS A 530 70.39 20.01 5.72
C LYS A 530 70.71 18.59 5.23
N ASP A 531 69.83 17.64 5.52
CA ASP A 531 70.02 16.21 5.18
C ASP A 531 70.06 15.95 3.66
N ASN A 532 69.49 16.86 2.87
CA ASN A 532 69.41 16.77 1.41
C ASN A 532 70.32 17.78 0.68
N SER A 533 71.11 18.58 1.40
CA SER A 533 71.90 19.69 0.84
C SER A 533 72.89 19.25 -0.25
N GLY A 534 73.45 18.03 -0.16
CA GLY A 534 74.35 17.47 -1.16
C GLY A 534 73.69 16.92 -2.43
N LYS A 535 72.35 16.84 -2.50
CA LYS A 535 71.61 16.34 -3.67
C LYS A 535 71.54 17.40 -4.78
N ALA A 536 71.09 17.00 -5.98
CA ALA A 536 70.75 17.99 -7.01
C ALA A 536 69.64 18.92 -6.51
N LEU A 537 69.64 20.18 -6.95
CA LEU A 537 68.74 21.22 -6.41
C LEU A 537 67.25 20.85 -6.52
N ILE A 538 66.85 20.25 -7.65
CA ILE A 538 65.48 19.75 -7.85
C ILE A 538 65.13 18.63 -6.87
N GLN A 539 66.06 17.72 -6.58
CA GLN A 539 65.86 16.63 -5.63
C GLN A 539 65.80 17.13 -4.19
N LEU A 540 66.52 18.20 -3.86
CA LEU A 540 66.41 18.89 -2.56
C LEU A 540 65.01 19.46 -2.38
N ARG A 541 64.51 20.21 -3.37
CA ARG A 541 63.16 20.75 -3.37
C ARG A 541 62.11 19.66 -3.23
N ASP A 542 62.17 18.63 -4.08
CA ASP A 542 61.20 17.53 -4.08
C ASP A 542 61.23 16.75 -2.75
N ALA A 543 62.40 16.62 -2.11
CA ALA A 543 62.51 15.99 -0.79
C ALA A 543 61.84 16.82 0.31
N VAL A 544 61.91 18.16 0.24
CA VAL A 544 61.25 19.04 1.20
C VAL A 544 59.73 18.99 1.01
N VAL A 545 59.26 19.14 -0.23
CA VAL A 545 57.83 19.03 -0.55
C VAL A 545 57.27 17.66 -0.14
N ALA A 546 57.97 16.57 -0.44
CA ALA A 546 57.51 15.24 -0.08
C ALA A 546 57.46 14.99 1.44
N ASP A 547 58.42 15.51 2.24
CA ASP A 547 58.35 15.40 3.70
C ASP A 547 57.22 16.25 4.29
N ALA A 548 56.96 17.43 3.72
CA ALA A 548 55.83 18.29 4.09
C ALA A 548 54.48 17.61 3.81
N GLU A 549 54.25 17.14 2.58
CA GLU A 549 53.02 16.40 2.20
C GLU A 549 52.79 15.15 3.06
N THR A 550 53.86 14.40 3.32
CA THR A 550 53.80 13.22 4.20
C THR A 550 53.41 13.59 5.63
N TYR A 551 53.83 14.77 6.10
CA TYR A 551 53.50 15.27 7.43
C TYR A 551 52.04 15.73 7.55
N TYR A 552 51.53 16.45 6.56
CA TYR A 552 50.14 16.94 6.54
C TYR A 552 49.13 15.80 6.47
N ASN A 553 49.52 14.65 5.90
CA ASN A 553 48.74 13.41 5.89
C ASN A 553 47.36 13.57 5.23
N GLY A 554 47.31 14.28 4.10
CA GLY A 554 46.10 14.45 3.29
C GLY A 554 45.12 15.53 3.77
N ILE A 555 45.52 16.36 4.74
CA ILE A 555 44.77 17.57 5.10
C ILE A 555 44.89 18.59 3.96
N PRO A 556 43.77 19.21 3.53
CA PRO A 556 43.84 20.32 2.59
C PRO A 556 44.65 21.48 3.16
N HIS A 557 45.55 22.04 2.34
CA HIS A 557 46.38 23.19 2.71
C HIS A 557 45.53 24.36 3.18
N GLN A 558 45.97 25.02 4.25
CA GLN A 558 45.29 26.20 4.77
C GLN A 558 45.77 27.48 4.08
N ASP A 559 47.01 27.47 3.59
CA ASP A 559 47.63 28.58 2.86
C ASP A 559 48.46 28.10 1.67
N ASP A 560 48.82 29.02 0.78
CA ASP A 560 49.63 28.71 -0.39
C ASP A 560 51.06 28.32 -0.02
N HIS A 561 51.65 27.42 -0.80
CA HIS A 561 53.01 26.93 -0.60
C HIS A 561 53.91 27.44 -1.70
N THR A 562 54.81 28.34 -1.35
CA THR A 562 55.89 28.78 -2.24
C THR A 562 57.25 28.51 -1.63
N LEU A 563 58.12 27.90 -2.41
CA LEU A 563 59.47 27.56 -1.99
C LEU A 563 60.44 27.69 -3.16
N VAL A 564 61.52 28.42 -2.97
CA VAL A 564 62.56 28.63 -3.98
C VAL A 564 63.91 28.32 -3.36
N PHE A 565 64.68 27.47 -4.03
CA PHE A 565 66.07 27.22 -3.68
C PHE A 565 66.99 27.81 -4.73
N GLY A 566 68.08 28.41 -4.28
CA GLY A 566 69.19 28.84 -5.11
C GLY A 566 70.48 28.22 -4.64
N ARG A 567 71.30 27.66 -5.54
CA ARG A 567 72.63 27.15 -5.21
C ARG A 567 73.71 27.93 -5.93
N VAL A 568 74.54 28.62 -5.14
CA VAL A 568 75.68 29.39 -5.65
C VAL A 568 76.68 28.42 -6.27
N LYS A 569 77.04 28.65 -7.53
CA LYS A 569 77.98 27.80 -8.24
C LYS A 569 79.40 28.11 -7.83
N ASN A 570 80.23 27.08 -7.83
CA ASN A 570 81.67 27.26 -7.78
C ASN A 570 82.21 27.78 -9.11
N THR A 571 82.05 29.08 -9.36
CA THR A 571 82.66 29.77 -10.49
C THR A 571 84.03 30.31 -10.12
N ARG A 572 85.01 29.43 -9.87
CA ARG A 572 86.41 29.85 -10.04
C ARG A 572 86.59 30.20 -11.52
N LYS A 573 86.70 31.50 -11.83
CA LYS A 573 87.38 31.93 -13.07
C LYS A 573 88.74 31.22 -13.07
N PRO A 574 89.15 30.54 -14.17
CA PRO A 574 90.54 30.15 -14.31
C PRO A 574 91.38 31.41 -14.15
N ASP A 575 92.34 31.39 -13.23
CA ASP A 575 93.37 32.43 -13.15
C ASP A 575 93.96 32.64 -14.55
N GLY A 576 94.16 33.91 -14.91
CA GLY A 576 94.40 34.36 -16.28
C GLY A 576 95.41 33.52 -17.07
N VAL A 577 95.08 33.32 -18.35
CA VAL A 577 96.04 33.04 -19.42
C VAL A 577 95.93 34.17 -20.44
#